data_AF-A0A8H7IJG0-F1
#
_entry.id   AF-A0A8H7IJG0-F1
#
_cell.length_a   1.000
_cell.length_b   1.000
_cell.length_c   1.000
_cell.angle_alpha   90.00
_cell.angle_beta   90.00
_cell.angle_gamma   90.00
#
_symmetry.space_group_name_H-M   'P 1'
#
loop_
_entity.id
_entity.type
_entity.pdbx_description
1 polymer ?
#
loop_
_entity_poly.entity_id
_entity_poly.type
_entity_poly.pdbx_seq_one_letter_code
_entity_poly.pdbx_strand_id
1 'polypeptide(L)'
;MPRVLATSLLVLHAAAQLAYAQNPENQANSIVPYTVPSEPRYDYAEVLHKSLLFYHAQRSGKLGPNRRLAWRGDSCFDCVGTNGEDLSGGYFEAANTMKWGLPMAWTLTQLSYNVHVFSEAMQAVNEYDEALEGIKWGIDYLVNCISSPDQFVGQFGVSAIGNTDIDFGYFGPAEEYEMWAPRGIKRSEGIAYINSTNPSSEILGESSAALAAASVVFANKDKQYSEKLRGHAIDLYNRAVKDQGTYMRSTHPNLQTVKSWYPSTIFEDELAWSAAWLYVATGDEQWRGRADEWIIKAGSHLGEYSWDEKLVGTHMLLFHQTKNETYKAAVEQFFTVFRPGGSIKQTAKGLSFFYGWGSLRYASNHGFIMMAYSKVIGYDNPNATWAIQYASQQINYALGDAGRSWVVGFGKDSPVRPYHKSSYNSFIDYPMRGQDNGAQGQDFLFSSTVNRFILYVLILRFAQVTQDYNAGFTGLTAAMIDYYGHNKFKAFTDCGLDLGWSHPNASNPPQWPADDCYHTCNTGCVKSTPNGPNSTTGTNPEQSSSTGAAVAGVTVQGLTVGLFVASVFGALTLL
;
A
#
# COMPACT_ATOMS: atom_id res chain seq x y z
N MET A 1 21.40 32.71 -13.96
CA MET A 1 20.74 32.94 -12.66
C MET A 1 20.41 31.58 -12.01
N PRO A 2 21.24 31.02 -11.13
CA PRO A 2 21.00 29.67 -10.58
C PRO A 2 20.96 29.65 -9.03
N ARG A 3 20.24 30.59 -8.39
CA ARG A 3 20.16 30.67 -6.91
C ARG A 3 18.75 30.51 -6.32
N VAL A 4 17.73 30.23 -7.13
CA VAL A 4 16.32 30.23 -6.68
C VAL A 4 15.75 28.81 -6.49
N LEU A 5 16.35 27.76 -7.08
CA LEU A 5 15.82 26.39 -6.97
C LEU A 5 16.31 25.62 -5.73
N ALA A 6 17.52 25.91 -5.22
CA ALA A 6 18.05 25.27 -4.01
C ALA A 6 17.36 25.76 -2.72
N THR A 7 16.67 26.89 -2.77
CA THR A 7 16.00 27.51 -1.62
C THR A 7 14.62 26.90 -1.35
N SER A 8 13.94 26.35 -2.35
CA SER A 8 12.59 25.78 -2.21
C SER A 8 12.58 24.42 -1.51
N LEU A 9 13.59 23.58 -1.75
CA LEU A 9 13.73 22.29 -1.06
C LEU A 9 14.16 22.46 0.39
N LEU A 10 15.06 23.41 0.64
CA LEU A 10 15.39 23.82 2.01
C LEU A 10 14.17 24.40 2.71
N VAL A 11 13.17 24.98 2.03
CA VAL A 11 11.96 25.46 2.70
C VAL A 11 11.01 24.32 3.07
N LEU A 12 10.93 23.22 2.32
CA LEU A 12 10.14 22.03 2.72
C LEU A 12 10.88 21.17 3.75
N HIS A 13 12.19 20.95 3.59
CA HIS A 13 13.02 20.28 4.59
C HIS A 13 13.19 21.13 5.86
N ALA A 14 13.39 22.45 5.75
CA ALA A 14 13.39 23.34 6.90
C ALA A 14 11.99 23.59 7.43
N ALA A 15 10.90 23.51 6.66
CA ALA A 15 9.55 23.51 7.22
C ALA A 15 9.26 22.19 7.95
N ALA A 16 9.79 21.05 7.50
CA ALA A 16 9.74 19.79 8.23
C ALA A 16 10.61 19.83 9.51
N GLN A 17 11.80 20.41 9.46
CA GLN A 17 12.68 20.61 10.62
C GLN A 17 12.22 21.75 11.56
N LEU A 18 11.58 22.81 11.06
CA LEU A 18 10.95 23.87 11.85
C LEU A 18 9.58 23.42 12.39
N ALA A 19 8.90 22.49 11.72
CA ALA A 19 7.75 21.78 12.27
C ALA A 19 8.13 20.77 13.37
N TYR A 20 9.39 20.32 13.40
CA TYR A 20 9.99 19.67 14.56
C TYR A 20 10.08 20.62 15.77
N ALA A 21 10.22 21.94 15.52
CA ALA A 21 10.42 22.97 16.53
C ALA A 21 9.14 23.71 16.97
N GLN A 22 8.03 23.60 16.23
CA GLN A 22 6.74 24.16 16.65
C GLN A 22 5.69 23.06 16.76
N ASN A 23 5.78 22.38 17.90
CA ASN A 23 4.76 21.55 18.51
C ASN A 23 3.62 22.49 18.98
N PRO A 24 2.52 22.66 18.21
CA PRO A 24 1.48 23.60 18.59
C PRO A 24 0.77 23.02 19.80
N GLU A 25 1.11 23.52 20.99
CA GLU A 25 0.40 23.27 22.25
C GLU A 25 -0.05 21.80 22.45
N ASN A 26 0.90 20.86 22.36
CA ASN A 26 0.69 19.47 22.81
C ASN A 26 0.57 19.41 24.35
N GLN A 27 -0.47 19.99 24.95
CA GLN A 27 -0.93 19.68 26.32
C GLN A 27 -2.43 19.99 26.50
N ALA A 28 -3.29 19.30 25.74
CA ALA A 28 -4.66 19.10 26.20
C ALA A 28 -4.92 17.60 26.17
N ASN A 29 -4.74 16.90 27.30
CA ASN A 29 -5.47 15.65 27.48
C ASN A 29 -6.94 16.02 27.28
N SER A 30 -7.56 15.59 26.17
CA SER A 30 -9.00 15.67 26.06
C SER A 30 -9.56 14.92 27.27
N ILE A 31 -10.02 15.67 28.28
CA ILE A 31 -10.62 15.12 29.49
C ILE A 31 -12.05 14.67 29.24
N VAL A 32 -12.58 14.94 28.03
CA VAL A 32 -13.91 14.52 27.62
C VAL A 32 -13.80 13.10 27.06
N PRO A 33 -14.38 12.09 27.74
CA PRO A 33 -14.42 10.73 27.22
C PRO A 33 -15.19 10.68 25.90
N TYR A 34 -14.65 9.99 24.90
CA TYR A 34 -15.39 9.73 23.67
C TYR A 34 -16.48 8.70 23.94
N THR A 35 -17.72 9.05 23.64
CA THR A 35 -18.83 8.10 23.69
C THR A 35 -18.99 7.50 22.30
N VAL A 36 -18.79 6.18 22.20
CA VAL A 36 -19.02 5.45 20.94
C VAL A 36 -20.50 5.60 20.57
N PRO A 37 -20.82 6.11 19.37
CA PRO A 37 -22.20 6.15 18.89
C PRO A 37 -22.81 4.75 18.87
N SER A 38 -24.11 4.61 19.17
CA SER A 38 -24.83 3.34 19.01
C SER A 38 -25.16 3.01 17.55
N GLU A 39 -25.15 4.03 16.70
CA GLU A 39 -25.42 3.96 15.26
C GLU A 39 -24.26 4.60 14.50
N PRO A 40 -23.95 4.12 13.29
CA PRO A 40 -22.86 4.68 12.50
C PRO A 40 -23.14 6.16 12.22
N ARG A 41 -22.15 7.01 12.53
CA ARG A 41 -22.25 8.46 12.34
C ARG A 41 -22.01 8.90 10.90
N TYR A 42 -21.26 8.11 10.16
CA TYR A 42 -20.84 8.35 8.78
C TYR A 42 -21.12 7.09 7.96
N ASP A 43 -21.27 7.28 6.64
CA ASP A 43 -21.37 6.15 5.72
C ASP A 43 -19.97 5.56 5.49
N TYR A 44 -19.60 4.56 6.30
CA TYR A 44 -18.30 3.91 6.18
C TYR A 44 -18.17 3.10 4.87
N ALA A 45 -19.28 2.71 4.22
CA ALA A 45 -19.21 2.04 2.92
C ALA A 45 -18.78 3.01 1.82
N GLU A 46 -19.32 4.24 1.82
CA GLU A 46 -18.86 5.33 0.95
C GLU A 46 -17.36 5.63 1.17
N VAL A 47 -16.94 5.72 2.42
CA VAL A 47 -15.53 5.99 2.77
C VAL A 47 -14.61 4.87 2.29
N LEU A 48 -15.02 3.61 2.45
CA LEU A 48 -14.24 2.45 2.01
C LEU A 48 -14.06 2.46 0.49
N HIS A 49 -15.15 2.66 -0.25
CA HIS A 49 -15.14 2.77 -1.72
C HIS A 49 -14.18 3.86 -2.19
N LYS A 50 -14.28 5.05 -1.60
CA LYS A 50 -13.41 6.20 -1.89
C LYS A 50 -11.94 5.92 -1.56
N SER A 51 -11.67 5.25 -0.44
CA SER A 51 -10.32 4.86 -0.05
C SER A 51 -9.69 3.87 -1.03
N LEU A 52 -10.48 2.99 -1.67
CA LEU A 52 -9.99 2.07 -2.70
C LEU A 52 -9.75 2.78 -4.04
N LEU A 53 -10.62 3.74 -4.42
CA LEU A 53 -10.43 4.62 -5.57
C LEU A 53 -9.11 5.42 -5.53
N PHE A 54 -8.61 5.77 -4.34
CA PHE A 54 -7.29 6.39 -4.21
C PHE A 54 -6.18 5.53 -4.81
N TYR A 55 -6.20 4.21 -4.58
CA TYR A 55 -5.17 3.33 -5.14
C TYR A 55 -5.23 3.28 -6.67
N HIS A 56 -6.42 3.36 -7.28
CA HIS A 56 -6.54 3.59 -8.73
C HIS A 56 -5.84 4.87 -9.19
N ALA A 57 -5.98 5.95 -8.42
CA ALA A 57 -5.31 7.21 -8.68
C ALA A 57 -3.78 7.15 -8.55
N GLN A 58 -3.22 6.12 -7.90
CA GLN A 58 -1.77 5.92 -7.76
C GLN A 58 -1.18 4.94 -8.78
N ARG A 59 -1.99 4.24 -9.60
CA ARG A 59 -1.48 3.19 -10.51
C ARG A 59 -0.46 3.72 -11.51
N SER A 60 0.60 2.95 -11.73
CA SER A 60 1.59 3.14 -12.80
C SER A 60 1.45 2.03 -13.84
N GLY A 61 1.87 2.26 -15.09
CA GLY A 61 1.80 1.26 -16.16
C GLY A 61 0.57 1.40 -17.05
N LYS A 62 0.22 0.32 -17.76
CA LYS A 62 -0.94 0.24 -18.65
C LYS A 62 -2.20 -0.07 -17.85
N LEU A 63 -3.08 0.91 -17.67
CA LEU A 63 -4.26 0.80 -16.81
C LEU A 63 -5.32 -0.16 -17.38
N GLY A 64 -5.34 -0.32 -18.70
CA GLY A 64 -6.18 -1.30 -19.39
C GLY A 64 -7.69 -1.05 -19.16
N PRO A 65 -8.52 -2.12 -19.21
CA PRO A 65 -9.96 -1.98 -19.06
C PRO A 65 -10.39 -1.57 -17.64
N ASN A 66 -9.53 -1.75 -16.63
CA ASN A 66 -9.81 -1.43 -15.23
C ASN A 66 -9.57 0.05 -14.89
N ARG A 67 -9.38 0.92 -15.89
CA ARG A 67 -9.17 2.35 -15.67
C ARG A 67 -10.46 3.03 -15.19
N ARG A 68 -10.53 3.32 -13.89
CA ARG A 68 -11.71 3.97 -13.27
C ARG A 68 -11.75 5.49 -13.41
N LEU A 69 -10.59 6.15 -13.50
CA LEU A 69 -10.45 7.61 -13.48
C LEU A 69 -10.10 8.14 -14.88
N ALA A 70 -10.90 9.07 -15.42
CA ALA A 70 -10.66 9.66 -16.73
C ALA A 70 -9.36 10.47 -16.81
N TRP A 71 -8.99 11.06 -15.68
CA TRP A 71 -7.85 11.94 -15.51
C TRP A 71 -6.55 11.21 -15.13
N ARG A 72 -6.59 9.88 -15.09
CA ARG A 72 -5.42 8.99 -15.10
C ARG A 72 -5.33 8.25 -16.44
N GLY A 73 -4.12 8.03 -16.92
CA GLY A 73 -3.84 7.34 -18.16
C GLY A 73 -2.67 6.38 -18.02
N ASP A 74 -2.35 5.71 -19.11
CA ASP A 74 -1.17 4.86 -19.17
C ASP A 74 0.10 5.72 -18.97
N SER A 75 1.03 5.21 -18.18
CA SER A 75 2.27 5.88 -17.83
C SER A 75 3.40 4.85 -17.70
N CYS A 76 4.64 5.31 -17.56
CA CYS A 76 5.77 4.39 -17.30
C CYS A 76 5.96 3.36 -18.44
N PHE A 77 5.77 3.78 -19.70
CA PHE A 77 5.81 2.89 -20.87
C PHE A 77 7.17 2.21 -21.08
N ASP A 78 8.25 2.91 -20.74
CA ASP A 78 9.63 2.43 -20.86
C ASP A 78 10.22 2.02 -19.50
N CYS A 79 9.37 1.68 -18.54
CA CYS A 79 9.79 1.25 -17.21
C CYS A 79 10.18 -0.22 -17.22
N VAL A 80 11.35 -0.47 -17.78
CA VAL A 80 11.97 -1.80 -17.85
C VAL A 80 13.23 -1.79 -16.99
N GLY A 81 13.44 -2.84 -16.21
CA GLY A 81 14.65 -3.02 -15.42
C GLY A 81 15.87 -3.38 -16.27
N THR A 82 17.06 -3.29 -15.68
CA THR A 82 18.33 -3.56 -16.39
C THR A 82 18.43 -5.01 -16.87
N ASN A 83 17.70 -5.94 -16.26
CA ASN A 83 17.66 -7.35 -16.62
C ASN A 83 16.40 -7.72 -17.43
N GLY A 84 15.62 -6.73 -17.89
CA GLY A 84 14.42 -6.94 -18.71
C GLY A 84 13.12 -7.11 -17.91
N GLU A 85 13.13 -6.81 -16.62
CA GLU A 85 11.95 -6.84 -15.74
C GLU A 85 10.90 -5.83 -16.22
N ASP A 86 9.63 -6.21 -16.25
CA ASP A 86 8.55 -5.26 -16.45
C ASP A 86 8.24 -4.52 -15.14
N LEU A 87 8.77 -3.31 -15.01
CA LEU A 87 8.61 -2.43 -13.85
C LEU A 87 7.57 -1.33 -14.10
N SER A 88 6.69 -1.50 -15.10
CA SER A 88 5.68 -0.51 -15.45
C SER A 88 4.54 -0.44 -14.44
N GLY A 89 4.11 -1.57 -13.86
CA GLY A 89 2.97 -1.68 -12.92
C GLY A 89 3.19 -1.08 -11.52
N GLY A 90 2.33 -1.45 -10.56
CA GLY A 90 2.46 -1.01 -9.17
C GLY A 90 1.94 0.41 -8.93
N TYR A 91 2.29 0.98 -7.77
CA TYR A 91 1.79 2.28 -7.30
C TYR A 91 2.88 3.34 -7.25
N PHE A 92 2.57 4.55 -7.68
CA PHE A 92 3.42 5.70 -7.41
C PHE A 92 3.32 6.11 -5.94
N GLU A 93 4.44 6.56 -5.40
CA GLU A 93 4.54 7.00 -4.01
C GLU A 93 4.09 8.47 -3.88
N ALA A 94 3.18 8.72 -2.94
CA ALA A 94 2.65 10.04 -2.67
C ALA A 94 2.22 10.84 -3.92
N ALA A 95 2.80 12.02 -4.10
CA ALA A 95 2.57 12.92 -5.21
C ALA A 95 3.64 12.81 -6.30
N ASN A 96 4.63 11.95 -6.11
CA ASN A 96 5.76 11.79 -7.01
C ASN A 96 5.52 10.58 -7.92
N THR A 97 6.47 10.26 -8.80
CA THR A 97 6.37 9.10 -9.69
C THR A 97 7.42 8.04 -9.40
N MET A 98 7.93 8.03 -8.18
CA MET A 98 8.86 7.03 -7.69
C MET A 98 8.10 5.79 -7.19
N LYS A 99 8.79 4.65 -7.17
CA LYS A 99 8.29 3.41 -6.58
C LYS A 99 9.27 2.93 -5.52
N TRP A 100 8.90 3.18 -4.26
CA TRP A 100 9.73 2.93 -3.09
C TRP A 100 9.36 1.57 -2.51
N GLY A 101 10.32 0.65 -2.44
CA GLY A 101 10.05 -0.76 -2.11
C GLY A 101 9.41 -0.95 -0.74
N LEU A 102 10.02 -0.40 0.32
CA LEU A 102 9.55 -0.59 1.70
C LEU A 102 8.11 -0.11 1.93
N PRO A 103 7.75 1.17 1.68
CA PRO A 103 6.38 1.64 1.93
C PRO A 103 5.36 1.04 0.97
N MET A 104 5.75 0.62 -0.24
CA MET A 104 4.86 -0.09 -1.16
C MET A 104 4.56 -1.49 -0.65
N ALA A 105 5.58 -2.25 -0.27
CA ALA A 105 5.41 -3.60 0.28
C ALA A 105 4.55 -3.55 1.55
N TRP A 106 4.83 -2.61 2.47
CA TRP A 106 4.01 -2.38 3.65
C TRP A 106 2.54 -2.13 3.32
N THR A 107 2.27 -1.24 2.37
CA THR A 107 0.90 -0.93 1.93
C THR A 107 0.20 -2.20 1.47
N LEU A 108 0.87 -3.04 0.67
CA LEU A 108 0.29 -4.27 0.13
C LEU A 108 0.08 -5.34 1.20
N THR A 109 1.00 -5.45 2.17
CA THR A 109 0.81 -6.33 3.34
C THR A 109 -0.39 -5.87 4.16
N GLN A 110 -0.49 -4.58 4.45
CA GLN A 110 -1.60 -4.02 5.24
C GLN A 110 -2.94 -4.14 4.51
N LEU A 111 -3.02 -3.86 3.21
CA LEU A 111 -4.24 -4.07 2.43
C LEU A 111 -4.67 -5.54 2.43
N SER A 112 -3.71 -6.47 2.29
CA SER A 112 -3.98 -7.90 2.44
C SER A 112 -4.44 -8.25 3.85
N TYR A 113 -3.88 -7.63 4.88
CA TYR A 113 -4.30 -7.84 6.27
C TYR A 113 -5.73 -7.34 6.52
N ASN A 114 -6.11 -6.21 5.91
CA ASN A 114 -7.47 -5.68 5.98
C ASN A 114 -8.48 -6.71 5.45
N VAL A 115 -8.20 -7.29 4.28
CA VAL A 115 -9.03 -8.33 3.68
C VAL A 115 -9.03 -9.60 4.54
N HIS A 116 -7.88 -10.00 5.08
CA HIS A 116 -7.77 -11.18 5.93
C HIS A 116 -8.66 -11.09 7.18
N VAL A 117 -8.79 -9.91 7.80
CA VAL A 117 -9.57 -9.72 9.05
C VAL A 117 -11.04 -9.33 8.79
N PHE A 118 -11.29 -8.53 7.76
CA PHE A 118 -12.59 -7.88 7.53
C PHE A 118 -13.20 -8.19 6.14
N SER A 119 -12.86 -9.33 5.55
CA SER A 119 -13.42 -9.77 4.25
C SER A 119 -14.95 -9.76 4.22
N GLU A 120 -15.61 -10.26 5.26
CA GLU A 120 -17.09 -10.30 5.33
C GLU A 120 -17.71 -8.90 5.25
N ALA A 121 -17.12 -7.93 5.95
CA ALA A 121 -17.58 -6.54 5.90
C ALA A 121 -17.41 -5.95 4.50
N MET A 122 -16.27 -6.20 3.85
CA MET A 122 -16.03 -5.78 2.47
C MET A 122 -16.98 -6.48 1.48
N GLN A 123 -17.26 -7.77 1.67
CA GLN A 123 -18.22 -8.50 0.83
C GLN A 123 -19.63 -7.93 0.97
N ALA A 124 -20.06 -7.62 2.19
CA ALA A 124 -21.40 -7.13 2.46
C ALA A 124 -21.71 -5.77 1.82
N VAL A 125 -20.69 -4.94 1.60
CA VAL A 125 -20.81 -3.66 0.88
C VAL A 125 -20.26 -3.71 -0.53
N ASN A 126 -20.01 -4.92 -1.06
CA ASN A 126 -19.50 -5.14 -2.40
C ASN A 126 -18.20 -4.35 -2.67
N GLU A 127 -17.17 -4.54 -1.85
CA GLU A 127 -15.81 -3.96 -1.99
C GLU A 127 -14.70 -5.02 -1.97
N TYR A 128 -15.06 -6.30 -1.76
CA TYR A 128 -14.08 -7.38 -1.60
C TYR A 128 -13.28 -7.64 -2.88
N ASP A 129 -13.93 -7.76 -4.04
CA ASP A 129 -13.24 -8.04 -5.30
C ASP A 129 -12.41 -6.82 -5.75
N GLU A 130 -12.88 -5.61 -5.49
CA GLU A 130 -12.14 -4.36 -5.70
C GLU A 130 -10.87 -4.29 -4.82
N ALA A 131 -10.98 -4.64 -3.53
CA ALA A 131 -9.83 -4.71 -2.64
C ALA A 131 -8.81 -5.74 -3.12
N LEU A 132 -9.25 -6.92 -3.57
CA LEU A 132 -8.37 -7.93 -4.16
C LEU A 132 -7.71 -7.44 -5.45
N GLU A 133 -8.44 -6.80 -6.36
CA GLU A 133 -7.88 -6.29 -7.61
C GLU A 133 -6.80 -5.23 -7.35
N GLY A 134 -7.04 -4.32 -6.40
CA GLY A 134 -6.03 -3.36 -5.93
C GLY A 134 -4.79 -4.02 -5.31
N ILE A 135 -4.96 -5.07 -4.49
CA ILE A 135 -3.83 -5.83 -3.94
C ILE A 135 -3.04 -6.48 -5.08
N LYS A 136 -3.75 -7.15 -6.01
CA LYS A 136 -3.12 -7.85 -7.14
C LYS A 136 -2.25 -6.92 -7.98
N TRP A 137 -2.73 -5.69 -8.26
CA TRP A 137 -1.99 -4.70 -9.03
C TRP A 137 -0.59 -4.41 -8.49
N GLY A 138 -0.47 -4.25 -7.16
CA GLY A 138 0.83 -4.02 -6.53
C GLY A 138 1.63 -5.29 -6.33
N ILE A 139 0.98 -6.42 -6.04
CA ILE A 139 1.65 -7.71 -5.85
C ILE A 139 2.29 -8.21 -7.15
N ASP A 140 1.64 -8.03 -8.30
CA ASP A 140 2.21 -8.35 -9.60
C ASP A 140 3.50 -7.55 -9.86
N TYR A 141 3.53 -6.27 -9.46
CA TYR A 141 4.75 -5.46 -9.50
C TYR A 141 5.85 -6.01 -8.59
N LEU A 142 5.54 -6.40 -7.34
CA LEU A 142 6.53 -7.02 -6.44
C LEU A 142 7.08 -8.34 -6.99
N VAL A 143 6.25 -9.15 -7.66
CA VAL A 143 6.70 -10.36 -8.35
C VAL A 143 7.67 -10.00 -9.48
N ASN A 144 7.37 -8.97 -10.27
CA ASN A 144 8.27 -8.50 -11.33
C ASN A 144 9.56 -7.87 -10.78
N CYS A 145 9.56 -7.34 -9.55
CA CYS A 145 10.77 -6.87 -8.87
C CYS A 145 11.75 -8.01 -8.53
N ILE A 146 11.32 -9.28 -8.56
CA ILE A 146 12.20 -10.46 -8.42
C ILE A 146 12.96 -10.65 -9.74
N SER A 147 14.02 -9.86 -9.89
CA SER A 147 14.81 -9.74 -11.10
C SER A 147 15.56 -11.03 -11.47
N SER A 148 16.15 -11.69 -10.47
CA SER A 148 16.92 -12.92 -10.63
C SER A 148 16.98 -13.68 -9.30
N PRO A 149 17.60 -14.87 -9.23
CA PRO A 149 17.83 -15.58 -7.97
C PRO A 149 18.62 -14.77 -6.92
N ASP A 150 19.38 -13.75 -7.33
CA ASP A 150 20.26 -12.98 -6.44
C ASP A 150 19.92 -11.48 -6.37
N GLN A 151 18.92 -11.02 -7.13
CA GLN A 151 18.58 -9.60 -7.21
C GLN A 151 17.08 -9.34 -7.06
N PHE A 152 16.76 -8.30 -6.29
CA PHE A 152 15.43 -7.73 -6.14
C PHE A 152 15.46 -6.23 -6.37
N VAL A 153 14.46 -5.66 -7.05
CA VAL A 153 14.34 -4.21 -7.25
C VAL A 153 13.79 -3.56 -5.97
N GLY A 154 14.65 -2.92 -5.18
CA GLY A 154 14.26 -2.26 -3.92
C GLY A 154 13.74 -0.82 -4.10
N GLN A 155 14.10 -0.16 -5.20
CA GLN A 155 13.54 1.13 -5.61
C GLN A 155 13.59 1.25 -7.13
N PHE A 156 12.60 1.95 -7.70
CA PHE A 156 12.57 2.35 -9.09
C PHE A 156 12.22 3.84 -9.24
N GLY A 157 12.90 4.53 -10.18
CA GLY A 157 12.75 5.96 -10.43
C GLY A 157 13.93 6.79 -9.93
N VAL A 158 14.17 7.94 -10.56
CA VAL A 158 15.30 8.84 -10.22
C VAL A 158 14.79 9.97 -9.34
N SER A 159 15.12 9.94 -8.06
CA SER A 159 14.72 11.02 -7.14
C SER A 159 15.53 12.29 -7.39
N ALA A 160 16.86 12.18 -7.47
CA ALA A 160 17.78 13.30 -7.64
C ALA A 160 19.09 12.87 -8.34
N ILE A 161 19.75 13.81 -9.01
CA ILE A 161 21.14 13.67 -9.50
C ILE A 161 21.97 14.79 -8.89
N GLY A 162 22.96 14.41 -8.06
CA GLY A 162 23.69 15.38 -7.24
C GLY A 162 22.72 16.16 -6.34
N ASN A 163 22.71 17.49 -6.46
CA ASN A 163 21.81 18.38 -5.71
C ASN A 163 20.55 18.79 -6.50
N THR A 164 20.31 18.17 -7.67
CA THR A 164 19.15 18.49 -8.51
C THR A 164 18.09 17.41 -8.38
N ASP A 165 16.96 17.80 -7.81
CA ASP A 165 15.77 16.96 -7.76
C ASP A 165 15.21 16.73 -9.16
N ILE A 166 14.96 15.46 -9.49
CA ILE A 166 14.42 15.04 -10.77
C ILE A 166 12.92 14.79 -10.63
N ASP A 167 12.53 13.79 -9.83
CA ASP A 167 11.11 13.44 -9.67
C ASP A 167 10.36 14.47 -8.81
N PHE A 168 10.92 14.84 -7.65
CA PHE A 168 10.31 15.87 -6.79
C PHE A 168 10.25 17.24 -7.47
N GLY A 169 11.19 17.54 -8.38
CA GLY A 169 11.23 18.77 -9.18
C GLY A 169 10.36 18.75 -10.44
N TYR A 170 9.76 17.61 -10.79
CA TYR A 170 8.77 17.49 -11.85
C TYR A 170 7.38 17.76 -11.30
N PHE A 171 6.58 18.66 -11.89
CA PHE A 171 5.26 19.06 -11.39
C PHE A 171 4.09 18.72 -12.33
N GLY A 172 4.36 17.91 -13.37
CA GLY A 172 3.35 17.46 -14.33
C GLY A 172 2.69 16.12 -13.99
N PRO A 173 1.81 15.63 -14.87
CA PRO A 173 1.15 14.34 -14.75
C PRO A 173 2.12 13.18 -15.01
N ALA A 174 1.90 12.04 -14.34
CA ALA A 174 2.76 10.86 -14.53
C ALA A 174 2.80 10.35 -15.99
N GLU A 175 1.71 10.53 -16.73
CA GLU A 175 1.53 10.14 -18.13
C GLU A 175 2.46 10.90 -19.10
N GLU A 176 2.92 12.09 -18.72
CA GLU A 176 3.84 12.90 -19.53
C GLU A 176 5.23 13.01 -18.91
N TYR A 177 5.56 12.21 -17.87
CA TYR A 177 6.85 12.31 -17.18
C TYR A 177 8.03 12.17 -18.13
N GLU A 178 8.03 11.17 -19.00
CA GLU A 178 9.13 10.91 -19.94
C GLU A 178 9.30 12.02 -20.98
N MET A 179 8.26 12.84 -21.21
CA MET A 179 8.33 13.97 -22.15
C MET A 179 9.01 15.20 -21.54
N TRP A 180 8.93 15.36 -20.22
CA TRP A 180 9.25 16.60 -19.52
C TRP A 180 10.32 16.46 -18.43
N ALA A 181 10.52 15.27 -17.89
CA ALA A 181 11.68 14.97 -17.05
C ALA A 181 12.95 15.36 -17.82
N PRO A 182 14.01 15.85 -17.15
CA PRO A 182 15.17 16.39 -17.83
C PRO A 182 15.70 15.42 -18.89
N ARG A 183 15.74 15.90 -20.14
CA ARG A 183 15.96 15.05 -21.32
C ARG A 183 17.22 14.21 -21.14
N GLY A 184 17.06 12.91 -21.35
CA GLY A 184 18.16 11.94 -21.30
C GLY A 184 18.29 11.17 -20.00
N ILE A 185 17.54 11.52 -18.93
CA ILE A 185 17.46 10.72 -17.70
C ILE A 185 16.34 9.69 -17.85
N LYS A 186 16.69 8.40 -17.84
CA LYS A 186 15.70 7.32 -17.80
C LYS A 186 15.38 6.95 -16.37
N ARG A 187 14.11 6.61 -16.09
CA ARG A 187 13.70 6.08 -14.78
C ARG A 187 14.50 4.86 -14.33
N SER A 188 14.92 4.03 -15.28
CA SER A 188 15.75 2.83 -15.06
C SER A 188 17.15 3.15 -14.48
N GLU A 189 17.66 4.37 -14.66
CA GLU A 189 18.91 4.81 -14.01
C GLU A 189 18.75 4.98 -12.49
N GLY A 190 17.50 5.07 -12.04
CA GLY A 190 17.11 5.21 -10.64
C GLY A 190 16.90 3.89 -9.91
N ILE A 191 17.22 2.75 -10.52
CA ILE A 191 17.05 1.45 -9.89
C ILE A 191 18.06 1.26 -8.76
N ALA A 192 17.59 0.73 -7.64
CA ALA A 192 18.46 0.15 -6.61
C ALA A 192 18.16 -1.35 -6.49
N TYR A 193 19.13 -2.18 -6.85
CA TYR A 193 19.04 -3.62 -6.65
C TYR A 193 19.49 -3.99 -5.23
N ILE A 194 18.69 -4.82 -4.56
CA ILE A 194 19.01 -5.46 -3.30
C ILE A 194 19.61 -6.83 -3.61
N ASN A 195 20.80 -7.08 -3.07
CA ASN A 195 21.58 -8.31 -3.24
C ASN A 195 22.65 -8.41 -2.14
N SER A 196 23.49 -9.45 -2.16
CA SER A 196 24.53 -9.67 -1.13
C SER A 196 25.57 -8.54 -1.00
N THR A 197 25.79 -7.74 -2.04
CA THR A 197 26.71 -6.57 -1.99
C THR A 197 26.03 -5.28 -1.53
N ASN A 198 24.70 -5.23 -1.59
CA ASN A 198 23.88 -4.11 -1.18
C ASN A 198 22.60 -4.63 -0.47
N PRO A 199 22.77 -5.27 0.70
CA PRO A 199 21.68 -5.97 1.36
C PRO A 199 20.67 -5.03 2.01
N SER A 200 19.41 -5.49 2.06
CA SER A 200 18.33 -4.86 2.81
C SER A 200 17.33 -5.92 3.24
N SER A 201 17.44 -6.35 4.49
CA SER A 201 16.53 -7.28 5.14
C SER A 201 15.13 -6.70 5.28
N GLU A 202 15.02 -5.39 5.52
CA GLU A 202 13.75 -4.68 5.68
C GLU A 202 12.94 -4.66 4.38
N ILE A 203 13.55 -4.35 3.23
CA ILE A 203 12.83 -4.36 1.94
C ILE A 203 12.44 -5.78 1.54
N LEU A 204 13.36 -6.75 1.66
CA LEU A 204 13.09 -8.14 1.29
C LEU A 204 12.09 -8.80 2.25
N GLY A 205 12.19 -8.51 3.55
CA GLY A 205 11.30 -9.00 4.60
C GLY A 205 9.88 -8.48 4.41
N GLU A 206 9.70 -7.17 4.22
CA GLU A 206 8.36 -6.61 3.99
C GLU A 206 7.78 -7.08 2.65
N SER A 207 8.60 -7.20 1.60
CA SER A 207 8.13 -7.76 0.32
C SER A 207 7.71 -9.23 0.45
N SER A 208 8.45 -10.01 1.22
CA SER A 208 8.06 -11.39 1.58
C SER A 208 6.74 -11.42 2.36
N ALA A 209 6.56 -10.54 3.35
CA ALA A 209 5.33 -10.40 4.10
C ALA A 209 4.14 -10.06 3.19
N ALA A 210 4.31 -9.13 2.25
CA ALA A 210 3.28 -8.75 1.28
C ALA A 210 2.86 -9.93 0.40
N LEU A 211 3.82 -10.67 -0.15
CA LEU A 211 3.55 -11.85 -0.99
C LEU A 211 2.89 -12.98 -0.19
N ALA A 212 3.32 -13.21 1.06
CA ALA A 212 2.71 -14.20 1.95
C ALA A 212 1.27 -13.81 2.33
N ALA A 213 1.03 -12.57 2.75
CA ALA A 213 -0.30 -12.07 3.08
C ALA A 213 -1.26 -12.11 1.87
N ALA A 214 -0.77 -11.73 0.69
CA ALA A 214 -1.52 -11.83 -0.56
C ALA A 214 -1.86 -13.30 -0.87
N SER A 215 -0.92 -14.23 -0.70
CA SER A 215 -1.18 -15.66 -0.92
C SER A 215 -2.35 -16.19 -0.07
N VAL A 216 -2.51 -15.68 1.16
CA VAL A 216 -3.62 -16.04 2.07
C VAL A 216 -4.96 -15.56 1.51
N VAL A 217 -5.06 -14.29 1.13
CA VAL A 217 -6.34 -13.71 0.69
C VAL A 217 -6.78 -14.18 -0.71
N PHE A 218 -5.84 -14.62 -1.55
CA PHE A 218 -6.13 -15.22 -2.85
C PHE A 218 -6.37 -16.73 -2.81
N ALA A 219 -6.12 -17.42 -1.71
CA ALA A 219 -6.14 -18.90 -1.65
C ALA A 219 -7.45 -19.52 -2.17
N ASN A 220 -8.60 -18.88 -1.93
CA ASN A 220 -9.91 -19.36 -2.37
C ASN A 220 -10.34 -18.85 -3.75
N LYS A 221 -9.73 -17.77 -4.25
CA LYS A 221 -10.08 -17.13 -5.54
C LYS A 221 -9.19 -17.61 -6.67
N ASP A 222 -7.89 -17.77 -6.40
CA ASP A 222 -6.90 -18.26 -7.36
C ASP A 222 -5.80 -19.04 -6.60
N LYS A 223 -6.00 -20.36 -6.54
CA LYS A 223 -5.08 -21.25 -5.84
C LYS A 223 -3.69 -21.28 -6.49
N GLN A 224 -3.60 -21.25 -7.82
CA GLN A 224 -2.31 -21.32 -8.52
C GLN A 224 -1.50 -20.05 -8.27
N TYR A 225 -2.15 -18.88 -8.33
CA TYR A 225 -1.52 -17.62 -7.99
C TYR A 225 -1.10 -17.60 -6.52
N SER A 226 -1.96 -18.02 -5.59
CA SER A 226 -1.64 -18.15 -4.16
C SER A 226 -0.38 -19.00 -3.93
N GLU A 227 -0.28 -20.18 -4.56
CA GLU A 227 0.89 -21.06 -4.43
C GLU A 227 2.16 -20.42 -5.00
N LYS A 228 2.07 -19.71 -6.13
CA LYS A 228 3.17 -18.96 -6.73
C LYS A 228 3.67 -17.86 -5.77
N LEU A 229 2.76 -17.05 -5.23
CA LEU A 229 3.08 -15.96 -4.30
C LEU A 229 3.77 -16.50 -3.03
N ARG A 230 3.25 -17.60 -2.47
CA ARG A 230 3.86 -18.25 -1.30
C ARG A 230 5.28 -18.75 -1.59
N GLY A 231 5.53 -19.30 -2.78
CA GLY A 231 6.87 -19.70 -3.20
C GLY A 231 7.84 -18.52 -3.25
N HIS A 232 7.42 -17.40 -3.84
CA HIS A 232 8.21 -16.17 -3.87
C HIS A 232 8.42 -15.56 -2.48
N ALA A 233 7.43 -15.60 -1.60
CA ALA A 233 7.58 -15.12 -0.23
C ALA A 233 8.68 -15.89 0.53
N ILE A 234 8.64 -17.23 0.47
CA ILE A 234 9.65 -18.08 1.11
C ILE A 234 11.06 -17.77 0.58
N ASP A 235 11.19 -17.58 -0.73
CA ASP A 235 12.44 -17.21 -1.37
C ASP A 235 12.96 -15.85 -0.88
N LEU A 236 12.14 -14.79 -0.91
CA LEU A 236 12.55 -13.47 -0.43
C LEU A 236 12.90 -13.45 1.06
N TYR A 237 12.16 -14.17 1.91
CA TYR A 237 12.51 -14.34 3.32
C TYR A 237 13.90 -14.97 3.48
N ASN A 238 14.16 -16.07 2.76
CA ASN A 238 15.44 -16.76 2.86
C ASN A 238 16.61 -15.88 2.42
N ARG A 239 16.42 -15.05 1.38
CA ARG A 239 17.41 -14.06 0.94
C ARG A 239 17.65 -13.00 2.02
N ALA A 240 16.59 -12.47 2.62
CA ALA A 240 16.66 -11.47 3.69
C ALA A 240 17.44 -11.99 4.92
N VAL A 241 17.24 -13.26 5.29
CA VAL A 241 17.94 -13.89 6.41
C VAL A 241 19.38 -14.28 6.07
N LYS A 242 19.64 -14.70 4.82
CA LYS A 242 20.99 -15.10 4.37
C LYS A 242 21.92 -13.91 4.26
N ASP A 243 21.49 -12.87 3.54
CA ASP A 243 22.27 -11.68 3.23
C ASP A 243 21.76 -10.50 4.07
N GLN A 244 21.85 -10.64 5.40
CA GLN A 244 21.33 -9.64 6.34
C GLN A 244 22.03 -8.28 6.17
N GLY A 245 21.24 -7.22 6.14
CA GLY A 245 21.74 -5.86 6.13
C GLY A 245 20.61 -4.83 6.10
N THR A 246 20.97 -3.56 6.11
CA THR A 246 20.02 -2.45 6.06
C THR A 246 20.43 -1.45 4.99
N TYR A 247 19.45 -0.91 4.24
CA TYR A 247 19.74 0.15 3.27
C TYR A 247 20.21 1.44 3.96
N MET A 248 19.99 1.59 5.27
CA MET A 248 20.54 2.70 6.06
C MET A 248 22.05 2.79 5.99
N ARG A 249 22.73 1.65 5.80
CA ARG A 249 24.19 1.54 5.65
C ARG A 249 24.66 1.49 4.18
N SER A 250 23.73 1.46 3.22
CA SER A 250 24.07 1.41 1.80
C SER A 250 24.77 2.68 1.35
N THR A 251 25.79 2.57 0.50
CA THR A 251 26.43 3.69 -0.21
C THR A 251 25.84 3.93 -1.61
N HIS A 252 24.87 3.12 -2.03
CA HIS A 252 24.23 3.27 -3.33
C HIS A 252 23.48 4.61 -3.42
N PRO A 253 23.69 5.45 -4.45
CA PRO A 253 23.09 6.79 -4.52
C PRO A 253 21.57 6.79 -4.37
N ASN A 254 20.88 5.87 -5.05
CA ASN A 254 19.41 5.78 -4.96
C ASN A 254 18.91 5.37 -3.56
N LEU A 255 19.63 4.50 -2.83
CA LEU A 255 19.26 4.12 -1.46
C LEU A 255 19.65 5.18 -0.42
N GLN A 256 20.66 6.00 -0.71
CA GLN A 256 20.96 7.18 0.10
C GLN A 256 19.81 8.18 0.08
N THR A 257 19.12 8.32 -1.06
CA THR A 257 17.88 9.07 -1.10
C THR A 257 16.77 8.34 -0.35
N VAL A 258 16.66 7.00 -0.48
CA VAL A 258 15.64 6.21 0.25
C VAL A 258 15.64 6.57 1.74
N LYS A 259 16.80 6.44 2.39
CA LYS A 259 16.94 6.66 3.83
C LYS A 259 16.68 8.10 4.29
N SER A 260 16.68 9.09 3.40
CA SER A 260 16.34 10.47 3.76
C SER A 260 14.82 10.68 3.88
N TRP A 261 14.03 9.89 3.15
CA TRP A 261 12.57 10.04 3.10
C TRP A 261 11.84 8.94 3.86
N TYR A 262 12.33 7.71 3.73
CA TYR A 262 11.88 6.53 4.44
C TYR A 262 13.12 5.96 5.15
N PRO A 263 13.50 6.46 6.35
CA PRO A 263 14.55 5.83 7.16
C PRO A 263 14.02 4.56 7.85
N SER A 264 14.80 3.48 7.84
CA SER A 264 14.48 2.24 8.58
C SER A 264 15.09 2.29 9.98
N THR A 265 14.31 1.93 10.98
CA THR A 265 14.74 1.89 12.39
C THR A 265 15.47 0.60 12.73
N ILE A 266 14.84 -0.54 12.44
CA ILE A 266 15.37 -1.90 12.58
C ILE A 266 14.86 -2.75 11.40
N PHE A 267 15.43 -3.95 11.19
CA PHE A 267 14.90 -4.90 10.19
C PHE A 267 14.35 -6.19 10.82
N GLU A 268 14.63 -6.39 12.11
CA GLU A 268 14.27 -7.57 12.86
C GLU A 268 12.76 -7.75 12.95
N ASP A 269 12.00 -6.65 13.00
CA ASP A 269 10.55 -6.67 13.04
C ASP A 269 9.95 -7.00 11.65
N GLU A 270 10.53 -6.59 10.52
CA GLU A 270 10.10 -7.11 9.19
C GLU A 270 10.35 -8.61 9.07
N LEU A 271 11.45 -9.13 9.62
CA LEU A 271 11.73 -10.57 9.59
C LEU A 271 10.77 -11.33 10.51
N ALA A 272 10.41 -10.77 11.67
CA ALA A 272 9.37 -11.33 12.54
C ALA A 272 8.00 -11.32 11.84
N TRP A 273 7.65 -10.19 11.23
CA TRP A 273 6.41 -9.94 10.51
C TRP A 273 6.25 -10.89 9.32
N SER A 274 7.29 -11.02 8.52
CA SER A 274 7.32 -11.93 7.38
C SER A 274 7.20 -13.40 7.80
N ALA A 275 7.92 -13.82 8.83
CA ALA A 275 7.81 -15.18 9.36
C ALA A 275 6.39 -15.46 9.90
N ALA A 276 5.75 -14.49 10.57
CA ALA A 276 4.37 -14.63 11.01
C ALA A 276 3.38 -14.77 9.84
N TRP A 277 3.54 -14.00 8.76
CA TRP A 277 2.72 -14.19 7.56
C TRP A 277 2.97 -15.52 6.86
N LEU A 278 4.21 -15.98 6.80
CA LEU A 278 4.54 -17.30 6.27
C LEU A 278 3.92 -18.41 7.11
N TYR A 279 3.86 -18.25 8.44
CA TYR A 279 3.11 -19.16 9.30
C TYR A 279 1.62 -19.18 8.94
N VAL A 280 0.98 -18.03 8.78
CA VAL A 280 -0.44 -17.96 8.36
C VAL A 280 -0.64 -18.57 6.96
N ALA A 281 0.28 -18.36 6.03
CA ALA A 281 0.19 -18.84 4.65
C ALA A 281 0.46 -20.35 4.47
N THR A 282 1.17 -20.98 5.41
CA THR A 282 1.62 -22.38 5.30
C THR A 282 1.00 -23.30 6.35
N GLY A 283 0.67 -22.77 7.53
CA GLY A 283 0.33 -23.54 8.73
C GLY A 283 1.53 -24.26 9.36
N ASP A 284 2.76 -24.03 8.87
CA ASP A 284 3.95 -24.73 9.34
C ASP A 284 4.58 -24.00 10.54
N GLU A 285 4.58 -24.67 11.69
CA GLU A 285 5.09 -24.18 12.97
C GLU A 285 6.55 -23.71 12.93
N GLN A 286 7.36 -24.16 11.96
CA GLN A 286 8.72 -23.63 11.80
C GLN A 286 8.74 -22.11 11.60
N TRP A 287 7.74 -21.57 10.90
CA TRP A 287 7.64 -20.15 10.62
C TRP A 287 7.24 -19.36 11.86
N ARG A 288 6.35 -19.92 12.71
CA ARG A 288 6.04 -19.32 14.01
C ARG A 288 7.27 -19.30 14.92
N GLY A 289 8.03 -20.40 14.96
CA GLY A 289 9.30 -20.45 15.69
C GLY A 289 10.30 -19.39 15.23
N ARG A 290 10.45 -19.20 13.91
CA ARG A 290 11.26 -18.10 13.35
C ARG A 290 10.72 -16.72 13.72
N ALA A 291 9.41 -16.52 13.72
CA ALA A 291 8.80 -15.27 14.14
C ALA A 291 9.16 -14.95 15.61
N ASP A 292 9.05 -15.94 16.50
CA ASP A 292 9.41 -15.80 17.91
C ASP A 292 10.90 -15.43 18.10
N GLU A 293 11.80 -16.04 17.34
CA GLU A 293 13.24 -15.70 17.36
C GLU A 293 13.49 -14.24 16.97
N TRP A 294 12.81 -13.74 15.94
CA TRP A 294 12.96 -12.36 15.48
C TRP A 294 12.25 -11.36 16.40
N ILE A 295 11.10 -11.71 16.99
CA ILE A 295 10.44 -10.92 18.04
C ILE A 295 11.40 -10.66 19.20
N ILE A 296 12.13 -11.68 19.66
CA ILE A 296 13.11 -11.53 20.74
C ILE A 296 14.22 -10.56 20.34
N LYS A 297 14.70 -10.62 19.08
CA LYS A 297 15.77 -9.73 18.58
C LYS A 297 15.29 -8.30 18.37
N ALA A 298 14.04 -8.10 17.95
CA ALA A 298 13.41 -6.79 17.81
C ALA A 298 13.22 -6.07 19.16
N GLY A 299 13.28 -6.79 20.29
CA GLY A 299 13.36 -6.18 21.61
C GLY A 299 12.13 -5.32 21.95
N SER A 300 12.34 -4.03 22.26
CA SER A 300 11.31 -3.13 22.79
C SER A 300 10.57 -2.29 21.72
N HIS A 301 10.73 -2.59 20.42
CA HIS A 301 10.11 -1.87 19.30
C HIS A 301 8.61 -2.17 19.13
N LEU A 302 7.85 -2.01 20.21
CA LEU A 302 6.39 -2.25 20.29
C LEU A 302 5.59 -0.95 20.24
N GLY A 303 6.23 0.21 20.12
CA GLY A 303 5.61 1.53 20.31
C GLY A 303 4.91 2.10 19.08
N GLU A 304 5.15 1.54 17.90
CA GLU A 304 4.68 2.05 16.61
C GLU A 304 4.04 0.93 15.76
N TYR A 305 3.17 1.32 14.81
CA TYR A 305 2.69 0.45 13.75
C TYR A 305 2.59 1.20 12.42
N SER A 306 3.56 0.98 11.53
CA SER A 306 3.71 1.74 10.28
C SER A 306 4.54 0.99 9.23
N TRP A 307 4.88 1.68 8.15
CA TRP A 307 5.83 1.20 7.15
C TRP A 307 7.25 0.97 7.70
N ASP A 308 7.57 1.46 8.91
CA ASP A 308 8.86 1.30 9.58
C ASP A 308 8.83 0.25 10.70
N GLU A 309 7.87 0.31 11.64
CA GLU A 309 7.77 -0.70 12.72
C GLU A 309 6.51 -1.58 12.62
N LYS A 310 6.66 -2.91 12.76
CA LYS A 310 5.59 -3.92 12.57
C LYS A 310 5.34 -4.81 13.77
N LEU A 311 6.13 -4.72 14.84
CA LEU A 311 6.15 -5.73 15.90
C LEU A 311 4.80 -5.95 16.57
N VAL A 312 4.04 -4.87 16.84
CA VAL A 312 2.68 -5.02 17.39
C VAL A 312 1.73 -5.70 16.40
N GLY A 313 1.90 -5.44 15.10
CA GLY A 313 1.19 -6.15 14.04
C GLY A 313 1.51 -7.63 14.03
N THR A 314 2.79 -8.00 14.18
CA THR A 314 3.25 -9.39 14.30
C THR A 314 2.59 -10.09 15.47
N HIS A 315 2.59 -9.47 16.65
CA HIS A 315 1.91 -10.00 17.83
C HIS A 315 0.40 -10.12 17.60
N MET A 316 -0.24 -9.13 17.00
CA MET A 316 -1.68 -9.17 16.71
C MET A 316 -2.01 -10.30 15.72
N LEU A 317 -1.21 -10.48 14.67
CA LEU A 317 -1.41 -11.54 13.67
C LEU A 317 -1.24 -12.93 14.30
N LEU A 318 -0.19 -13.13 15.09
CA LEU A 318 0.04 -14.40 15.78
C LEU A 318 -1.03 -14.66 16.85
N PHE A 319 -1.48 -13.64 17.57
CA PHE A 319 -2.62 -13.76 18.49
C PHE A 319 -3.90 -14.11 17.73
N HIS A 320 -4.18 -13.46 16.59
CA HIS A 320 -5.32 -13.77 15.74
C HIS A 320 -5.34 -15.25 15.35
N GLN A 321 -4.19 -15.78 14.91
CA GLN A 321 -4.05 -17.15 14.42
C GLN A 321 -4.05 -18.21 15.53
N THR A 322 -3.39 -17.94 16.66
CA THR A 322 -3.10 -18.96 17.69
C THR A 322 -3.94 -18.83 18.95
N LYS A 323 -4.54 -17.66 19.19
CA LYS A 323 -5.16 -17.25 20.45
C LYS A 323 -4.20 -17.34 21.66
N ASN A 324 -2.89 -17.30 21.44
CA ASN A 324 -1.90 -17.40 22.50
C ASN A 324 -1.86 -16.11 23.36
N GLU A 325 -1.95 -16.28 24.68
CA GLU A 325 -2.02 -15.19 25.65
C GLU A 325 -0.74 -14.34 25.74
N THR A 326 0.43 -14.88 25.38
CA THR A 326 1.68 -14.10 25.35
C THR A 326 1.63 -13.04 24.26
N TYR A 327 1.18 -13.40 23.05
CA TYR A 327 1.00 -12.43 21.98
C TYR A 327 -0.12 -11.44 22.31
N LYS A 328 -1.21 -11.92 22.93
CA LYS A 328 -2.29 -11.07 23.43
C LYS A 328 -1.78 -10.00 24.40
N ALA A 329 -0.98 -10.39 25.37
CA ALA A 329 -0.43 -9.49 26.38
C ALA A 329 0.46 -8.41 25.75
N ALA A 330 1.25 -8.74 24.71
CA ALA A 330 2.06 -7.76 23.98
C ALA A 330 1.20 -6.73 23.22
N VAL A 331 0.10 -7.16 22.61
CA VAL A 331 -0.88 -6.25 21.98
C VAL A 331 -1.56 -5.36 23.02
N GLU A 332 -1.97 -5.91 24.16
CA GLU A 332 -2.57 -5.13 25.24
C GLU A 332 -1.57 -4.13 25.87
N GLN A 333 -0.29 -4.48 25.92
CA GLN A 333 0.78 -3.58 26.35
C GLN A 333 0.90 -2.37 25.42
N PHE A 334 0.83 -2.58 24.10
CA PHE A 334 0.82 -1.47 23.14
C PHE A 334 -0.33 -0.49 23.41
N PHE A 335 -1.53 -0.98 23.74
CA PHE A 335 -2.67 -0.10 24.00
C PHE A 335 -2.44 0.85 25.19
N THR A 336 -1.62 0.46 26.16
CA THR A 336 -1.37 1.28 27.35
C THR A 336 -0.75 2.63 27.04
N VAL A 337 0.01 2.75 25.94
CA VAL A 337 0.68 4.02 25.59
C VAL A 337 -0.30 5.11 25.13
N PHE A 338 -1.50 4.71 24.69
CA PHE A 338 -2.56 5.61 24.19
C PHE A 338 -3.66 5.86 25.23
N ARG A 339 -3.70 5.10 26.33
CA ARG A 339 -4.67 5.26 27.41
C ARG A 339 -4.45 6.59 28.15
N PRO A 340 -5.45 7.10 28.88
CA PRO A 340 -5.24 8.20 29.82
C PRO A 340 -4.06 7.91 30.76
N GLY A 341 -3.09 8.82 30.83
CA GLY A 341 -1.83 8.64 31.59
C GLY A 341 -0.68 8.01 30.79
N GLY A 342 -0.93 7.51 29.58
CA GLY A 342 0.08 7.01 28.65
C GLY A 342 0.96 8.10 28.04
N SER A 343 1.95 7.69 27.25
CA SER A 343 2.94 8.58 26.62
C SER A 343 2.37 9.34 25.42
N ILE A 344 1.47 8.73 24.64
CA ILE A 344 0.86 9.36 23.48
C ILE A 344 -0.30 10.27 23.93
N LYS A 345 -0.25 11.52 23.47
CA LYS A 345 -1.22 12.55 23.84
C LYS A 345 -2.28 12.72 22.75
N GLN A 346 -3.43 13.26 23.15
CA GLN A 346 -4.47 13.67 22.21
C GLN A 346 -4.42 15.19 22.00
N THR A 347 -4.87 15.63 20.83
CA THR A 347 -5.19 17.05 20.60
C THR A 347 -6.45 17.45 21.37
N ALA A 348 -6.72 18.75 21.50
CA ALA A 348 -7.93 19.26 22.17
C ALA A 348 -9.26 18.72 21.57
N LYS A 349 -9.24 18.25 20.32
CA LYS A 349 -10.40 17.65 19.64
C LYS A 349 -10.38 16.12 19.59
N GLY A 350 -9.44 15.46 20.27
CA GLY A 350 -9.42 14.01 20.46
C GLY A 350 -8.59 13.18 19.46
N LEU A 351 -7.88 13.81 18.52
CA LEU A 351 -6.92 13.09 17.67
C LEU A 351 -5.73 12.61 18.51
N SER A 352 -5.46 11.30 18.50
CA SER A 352 -4.23 10.69 19.02
C SER A 352 -3.03 11.14 18.20
N PHE A 353 -2.20 11.99 18.78
CA PHE A 353 -1.11 12.65 18.09
C PHE A 353 0.21 11.94 18.35
N PHE A 354 0.47 10.90 17.56
CA PHE A 354 1.68 10.08 17.66
C PHE A 354 2.94 10.83 17.17
N TYR A 355 2.86 11.37 15.97
CA TYR A 355 3.96 12.07 15.32
C TYR A 355 3.46 13.25 14.48
N GLY A 356 4.30 14.27 14.29
CA GLY A 356 3.92 15.49 13.57
C GLY A 356 3.62 15.29 12.07
N TRP A 357 4.21 14.25 11.49
CA TRP A 357 4.03 13.84 10.09
C TRP A 357 3.10 12.64 10.02
N GLY A 358 2.02 12.74 9.22
CA GLY A 358 1.07 11.64 9.04
C GLY A 358 0.34 11.20 10.32
N SER A 359 -0.05 12.12 11.21
CA SER A 359 -0.70 11.68 12.47
C SER A 359 -2.02 10.94 12.25
N LEU A 360 -2.80 11.26 11.21
CA LEU A 360 -4.00 10.49 10.86
C LEU A 360 -3.67 9.08 10.32
N ARG A 361 -2.52 8.90 9.65
CA ARG A 361 -2.02 7.57 9.27
C ARG A 361 -1.77 6.72 10.51
N TYR A 362 -1.03 7.26 11.47
CA TYR A 362 -0.75 6.56 12.72
C TYR A 362 -2.02 6.24 13.51
N ALA A 363 -2.90 7.23 13.70
CA ALA A 363 -4.16 7.03 14.41
C ALA A 363 -5.03 5.94 13.74
N SER A 364 -5.05 5.90 12.40
CA SER A 364 -5.78 4.88 11.64
C SER A 364 -5.15 3.49 11.75
N ASN A 365 -3.82 3.39 11.62
CA ASN A 365 -3.09 2.14 11.78
C ASN A 365 -3.30 1.53 13.18
N HIS A 366 -3.22 2.35 14.22
CA HIS A 366 -3.43 1.90 15.60
C HIS A 366 -4.90 1.51 15.83
N GLY A 367 -5.84 2.28 15.28
CA GLY A 367 -7.27 1.95 15.29
C GLY A 367 -7.55 0.60 14.63
N PHE A 368 -6.90 0.29 13.49
CA PHE A 368 -7.02 -1.01 12.84
C PHE A 368 -6.59 -2.15 13.76
N ILE A 369 -5.41 -2.08 14.39
CA ILE A 369 -4.94 -3.11 15.34
C ILE A 369 -5.92 -3.28 16.50
N MET A 370 -6.42 -2.18 17.06
CA MET A 370 -7.40 -2.19 18.14
C MET A 370 -8.72 -2.84 17.74
N MET A 371 -9.19 -2.63 16.51
CA MET A 371 -10.40 -3.29 16.01
C MET A 371 -10.18 -4.75 15.66
N ALA A 372 -9.02 -5.11 15.10
CA ALA A 372 -8.65 -6.50 14.86
C ALA A 372 -8.59 -7.28 16.19
N TYR A 373 -7.98 -6.70 17.22
CA TYR A 373 -8.00 -7.23 18.58
C TYR A 373 -9.43 -7.42 19.10
N SER A 374 -10.25 -6.37 19.02
CA SER A 374 -11.63 -6.36 19.53
C SER A 374 -12.49 -7.41 18.83
N LYS A 375 -12.31 -7.61 17.52
CA LYS A 375 -12.96 -8.69 16.76
C LYS A 375 -12.57 -10.07 17.30
N VAL A 376 -11.28 -10.29 17.54
CA VAL A 376 -10.76 -11.58 18.00
C VAL A 376 -11.27 -11.96 19.40
N ILE A 377 -11.35 -11.01 20.32
CA ILE A 377 -11.81 -11.28 21.70
C ILE A 377 -13.33 -11.15 21.88
N GLY A 378 -14.03 -10.71 20.83
CA GLY A 378 -15.45 -10.37 20.82
C GLY A 378 -15.70 -8.90 21.18
N TYR A 379 -16.52 -8.21 20.38
CA TYR A 379 -16.82 -6.78 20.56
C TYR A 379 -17.53 -6.47 21.89
N ASP A 380 -18.31 -7.41 22.44
CA ASP A 380 -18.99 -7.28 23.72
C ASP A 380 -18.07 -7.56 24.93
N ASN A 381 -16.84 -8.00 24.69
CA ASN A 381 -15.88 -8.25 25.75
C ASN A 381 -15.50 -6.93 26.43
N PRO A 382 -15.55 -6.82 27.78
CA PRO A 382 -15.17 -5.60 28.48
C PRO A 382 -13.76 -5.10 28.14
N ASN A 383 -12.83 -6.00 27.83
CA ASN A 383 -11.46 -5.65 27.43
C ASN A 383 -11.37 -5.00 26.04
N ALA A 384 -12.38 -5.17 25.18
CA ALA A 384 -12.48 -4.52 23.87
C ALA A 384 -12.96 -3.06 23.97
N THR A 385 -13.71 -2.71 25.03
CA THR A 385 -14.40 -1.41 25.17
C THR A 385 -13.51 -0.22 24.86
N TRP A 386 -12.32 -0.16 25.47
CA TRP A 386 -11.42 0.98 25.29
C TRP A 386 -10.81 1.01 23.87
N ALA A 387 -10.48 -0.15 23.32
CA ALA A 387 -9.93 -0.27 21.96
C ALA A 387 -10.95 0.20 20.91
N ILE A 388 -12.22 -0.19 21.07
CA ILE A 388 -13.35 0.27 20.23
C ILE A 388 -13.56 1.78 20.39
N GLN A 389 -13.50 2.30 21.62
CA GLN A 389 -13.62 3.75 21.89
C GLN A 389 -12.52 4.55 21.18
N TYR A 390 -11.27 4.11 21.29
CA TYR A 390 -10.14 4.75 20.61
C TYR A 390 -10.36 4.73 19.09
N ALA A 391 -10.58 3.55 18.52
CA ALA A 391 -10.74 3.36 17.08
C ALA A 391 -11.89 4.20 16.51
N SER A 392 -13.05 4.19 17.18
CA SER A 392 -14.22 5.00 16.82
C SER A 392 -13.94 6.49 16.87
N GLN A 393 -13.24 6.97 17.90
CA GLN A 393 -12.85 8.37 18.02
C GLN A 393 -11.93 8.79 16.86
N GLN A 394 -10.92 7.99 16.54
CA GLN A 394 -9.92 8.34 15.53
C GLN A 394 -10.51 8.38 14.12
N ILE A 395 -11.32 7.39 13.74
CA ILE A 395 -11.95 7.41 12.41
C ILE A 395 -13.00 8.53 12.32
N ASN A 396 -13.83 8.72 13.35
CA ASN A 396 -14.84 9.78 13.29
C ASN A 396 -14.22 11.18 13.35
N TYR A 397 -13.06 11.35 14.00
CA TYR A 397 -12.26 12.57 13.89
C TYR A 397 -11.86 12.84 12.44
N ALA A 398 -11.33 11.82 11.73
CA ALA A 398 -10.93 11.92 10.33
C ALA A 398 -12.11 12.29 9.42
N LEU A 399 -13.31 11.80 9.73
CA LEU A 399 -14.49 11.94 8.89
C LEU A 399 -15.31 13.21 9.15
N GLY A 400 -15.23 13.82 10.34
CA GLY A 400 -15.99 15.04 10.59
C GLY A 400 -16.12 15.52 12.03
N ASP A 401 -15.85 14.70 13.05
CA ASP A 401 -16.13 15.05 14.46
C ASP A 401 -15.28 16.25 14.92
N ALA A 402 -14.17 16.53 14.25
CA ALA A 402 -13.34 17.70 14.48
C ALA A 402 -13.92 19.01 13.88
N GLY A 403 -15.09 18.97 13.24
CA GLY A 403 -15.78 20.09 12.62
C GLY A 403 -15.58 20.20 11.10
N ARG A 404 -14.74 19.35 10.51
CA ARG A 404 -14.56 19.15 9.08
C ARG A 404 -14.09 17.72 8.79
N SER A 405 -14.22 17.28 7.55
CA SER A 405 -13.58 16.07 7.04
C SER A 405 -12.10 16.31 6.72
N TRP A 406 -11.31 15.25 6.88
CA TRP A 406 -9.92 15.11 6.45
C TRP A 406 -9.78 14.06 5.34
N VAL A 407 -10.89 13.67 4.72
CA VAL A 407 -10.93 12.78 3.55
C VAL A 407 -11.42 13.59 2.37
N VAL A 408 -10.55 13.78 1.37
CA VAL A 408 -10.84 14.55 0.16
C VAL A 408 -12.07 13.96 -0.54
N GLY A 409 -13.02 14.83 -0.90
CA GLY A 409 -14.24 14.41 -1.60
C GLY A 409 -15.26 13.68 -0.71
N PHE A 410 -15.10 13.69 0.62
CA PHE A 410 -16.07 13.11 1.57
C PHE A 410 -16.41 14.10 2.68
N GLY A 411 -17.69 14.19 3.05
CA GLY A 411 -18.13 14.96 4.22
C GLY A 411 -18.00 16.48 4.09
N LYS A 412 -18.27 17.18 5.20
CA LYS A 412 -18.31 18.64 5.25
C LYS A 412 -16.90 19.24 5.20
N ASP A 413 -16.73 20.29 4.39
CA ASP A 413 -15.50 21.10 4.30
C ASP A 413 -14.22 20.26 4.09
N SER A 414 -14.34 19.19 3.29
CA SER A 414 -13.21 18.30 2.96
C SER A 414 -12.09 19.05 2.25
N PRO A 415 -10.82 18.60 2.35
CA PRO A 415 -9.72 19.28 1.67
C PRO A 415 -9.87 19.25 0.15
N VAL A 416 -9.58 20.38 -0.49
CA VAL A 416 -9.73 20.57 -1.95
C VAL A 416 -8.40 20.80 -2.67
N ARG A 417 -7.29 20.79 -1.91
CA ARG A 417 -5.93 21.05 -2.41
C ARG A 417 -4.92 20.02 -1.88
N PRO A 418 -5.14 18.72 -2.09
CA PRO A 418 -4.12 17.73 -1.76
C PRO A 418 -2.87 18.01 -2.61
N TYR A 419 -1.70 17.92 -1.99
CA TYR A 419 -0.40 17.92 -2.67
C TYR A 419 -0.33 16.66 -3.52
N HIS A 420 -0.81 16.73 -4.76
CA HIS A 420 -0.84 15.60 -5.70
C HIS A 420 -0.78 16.08 -7.15
N LYS A 421 0.33 15.78 -7.82
CA LYS A 421 0.68 16.37 -9.12
C LYS A 421 -0.33 16.02 -10.21
N SER A 422 -0.72 14.76 -10.36
CA SER A 422 -1.66 14.36 -11.43
C SER A 422 -3.10 14.83 -11.19
N SER A 423 -3.50 15.11 -9.94
CA SER A 423 -4.83 15.65 -9.61
C SER A 423 -4.88 17.16 -9.83
N TYR A 424 -3.75 17.84 -9.63
CA TYR A 424 -3.61 19.27 -9.90
C TYR A 424 -3.36 19.53 -11.39
N ASN A 425 -2.37 18.88 -12.01
CA ASN A 425 -1.96 19.00 -13.42
C ASN A 425 -2.24 17.68 -14.16
N SER A 426 -3.50 17.32 -14.40
CA SER A 426 -3.84 16.09 -15.12
C SER A 426 -3.53 16.20 -16.62
N PHE A 427 -3.16 15.10 -17.26
CA PHE A 427 -2.91 15.07 -18.71
C PHE A 427 -4.13 15.48 -19.57
N ILE A 428 -5.36 15.41 -19.04
CA ILE A 428 -6.56 15.91 -19.76
C ILE A 428 -6.88 17.39 -19.49
N ASP A 429 -6.30 17.98 -18.43
CA ASP A 429 -6.39 19.41 -18.12
C ASP A 429 -5.09 19.88 -17.43
N TYR A 430 -4.12 20.28 -18.26
CA TYR A 430 -2.78 20.69 -17.83
C TYR A 430 -2.46 22.11 -18.32
N PRO A 431 -2.91 23.17 -17.63
CA PRO A 431 -2.73 24.55 -18.11
C PRO A 431 -1.28 25.04 -18.11
N MET A 432 -0.43 24.44 -17.28
CA MET A 432 1.02 24.72 -17.25
C MET A 432 1.82 23.86 -18.24
N ARG A 433 1.16 23.12 -19.14
CA ARG A 433 1.81 22.30 -20.18
C ARG A 433 2.76 23.17 -21.02
N GLY A 434 3.98 22.70 -21.20
CA GLY A 434 5.01 23.39 -21.99
C GLY A 434 5.72 24.54 -21.29
N GLN A 435 5.33 24.91 -20.07
CA GLN A 435 6.08 25.84 -19.25
C GLN A 435 7.32 25.16 -18.63
N ASP A 436 8.32 25.93 -18.22
CA ASP A 436 9.49 25.35 -17.53
C ASP A 436 9.11 24.84 -16.12
N ASN A 437 9.85 23.85 -15.62
CA ASN A 437 9.58 23.22 -14.32
C ASN A 437 9.56 24.22 -13.15
N GLY A 438 10.29 25.33 -13.25
CA GLY A 438 10.27 26.40 -12.25
C GLY A 438 8.92 27.10 -12.20
N ALA A 439 8.40 27.53 -13.35
CA ALA A 439 7.07 28.13 -13.45
C ALA A 439 5.96 27.16 -13.01
N GLN A 440 6.05 25.89 -13.43
CA GLN A 440 5.09 24.86 -13.00
C GLN A 440 5.12 24.64 -11.49
N GLY A 441 6.32 24.56 -10.89
CA GLY A 441 6.48 24.42 -9.45
C GLY A 441 5.96 25.64 -8.68
N GLN A 442 6.17 26.85 -9.21
CA GLN A 442 5.61 28.06 -8.61
C GLN A 442 4.08 28.04 -8.59
N ASP A 443 3.44 27.65 -9.70
CA ASP A 443 1.99 27.52 -9.76
C ASP A 443 1.48 26.43 -8.80
N PHE A 444 2.06 25.23 -8.85
CA PHE A 444 1.64 24.11 -8.01
C PHE A 444 1.79 24.40 -6.50
N LEU A 445 2.90 24.98 -6.07
CA LEU A 445 3.22 25.18 -4.66
C LEU A 445 2.55 26.41 -4.04
N PHE A 446 2.33 27.48 -4.82
CA PHE A 446 1.97 28.78 -4.27
C PHE A 446 0.65 29.37 -4.79
N SER A 447 0.03 28.79 -5.82
CA SER A 447 -1.28 29.28 -6.28
C SER A 447 -2.37 29.08 -5.20
N SER A 448 -3.57 29.63 -5.43
CA SER A 448 -4.77 29.30 -4.65
C SER A 448 -5.66 28.26 -5.34
N THR A 449 -5.21 27.70 -6.47
CA THR A 449 -5.97 26.84 -7.35
C THR A 449 -6.37 25.55 -6.64
N VAL A 450 -7.66 25.23 -6.71
CA VAL A 450 -8.21 23.93 -6.31
C VAL A 450 -7.73 22.86 -7.28
N ASN A 451 -7.48 21.64 -6.79
CA ASN A 451 -7.11 20.56 -7.69
C ASN A 451 -8.24 20.29 -8.70
N ARG A 452 -7.87 20.08 -9.96
CA ARG A 452 -8.81 19.93 -11.08
C ARG A 452 -9.66 18.68 -10.95
N PHE A 453 -9.09 17.63 -10.37
CA PHE A 453 -9.76 16.35 -10.15
C PHE A 453 -9.70 15.93 -8.70
N ILE A 454 -10.77 15.30 -8.21
CA ILE A 454 -10.87 14.85 -6.83
C ILE A 454 -10.00 13.62 -6.63
N LEU A 455 -9.03 13.70 -5.71
CA LEU A 455 -8.24 12.57 -5.24
C LEU A 455 -8.87 12.04 -3.96
N TYR A 456 -9.78 11.08 -4.03
CA TYR A 456 -10.55 10.57 -2.89
C TYR A 456 -9.68 9.90 -1.81
N VAL A 457 -9.11 10.66 -0.86
CA VAL A 457 -8.00 10.19 -0.01
C VAL A 457 -7.99 10.79 1.40
N LEU A 458 -7.51 10.03 2.39
CA LEU A 458 -7.17 10.55 3.71
C LEU A 458 -5.93 11.46 3.65
N ILE A 459 -6.02 12.61 4.30
CA ILE A 459 -5.02 13.66 4.24
C ILE A 459 -4.90 14.35 5.61
N LEU A 460 -3.69 14.80 5.97
CA LEU A 460 -3.53 15.76 7.06
C LEU A 460 -2.45 16.80 6.69
N ARG A 461 -1.81 17.38 7.71
CA ARG A 461 -0.88 18.52 7.70
C ARG A 461 0.03 18.52 6.48
N PHE A 462 0.25 19.70 5.89
CA PHE A 462 0.96 19.92 4.62
C PHE A 462 0.27 19.37 3.37
N ALA A 463 -0.96 18.87 3.51
CA ALA A 463 -1.76 18.35 2.41
C ALA A 463 -1.14 17.17 1.67
N GLN A 464 -0.15 16.49 2.26
CA GLN A 464 0.45 15.31 1.65
C GLN A 464 -0.50 14.11 1.74
N VAL A 465 -0.44 13.27 0.71
CA VAL A 465 -1.20 12.05 0.51
C VAL A 465 -0.22 10.96 0.14
N THR A 466 -0.38 9.75 0.67
CA THR A 466 0.50 8.61 0.38
C THR A 466 -0.29 7.30 0.40
N GLN A 467 0.27 6.27 -0.23
CA GLN A 467 -0.27 4.91 -0.22
C GLN A 467 -0.37 4.33 1.21
N ASP A 468 0.63 4.56 2.06
CA ASP A 468 0.67 4.04 3.43
C ASP A 468 -0.26 4.81 4.38
N TYR A 469 -0.57 6.08 4.08
CA TYR A 469 -1.55 6.85 4.86
C TYR A 469 -2.94 6.23 4.82
N ASN A 470 -3.28 5.61 3.69
CA ASN A 470 -4.60 5.04 3.46
C ASN A 470 -4.66 3.56 3.84
N ALA A 471 -3.52 2.87 3.96
CA ALA A 471 -3.50 1.41 4.12
C ALA A 471 -4.25 0.94 5.38
N GLY A 472 -3.86 1.42 6.56
CA GLY A 472 -4.58 1.09 7.81
C GLY A 472 -5.94 1.77 7.90
N PHE A 473 -6.12 2.93 7.26
CA PHE A 473 -7.40 3.65 7.20
C PHE A 473 -8.48 2.88 6.45
N THR A 474 -8.15 2.26 5.31
CA THR A 474 -9.04 1.36 4.57
C THR A 474 -9.50 0.21 5.48
N GLY A 475 -8.58 -0.40 6.22
CA GLY A 475 -8.87 -1.49 7.15
C GLY A 475 -9.73 -1.06 8.32
N LEU A 476 -9.42 0.07 8.94
CA LEU A 476 -10.21 0.64 10.03
C LEU A 476 -11.63 0.98 9.55
N THR A 477 -11.79 1.47 8.32
CA THR A 477 -13.11 1.73 7.75
C THR A 477 -13.92 0.45 7.58
N ALA A 478 -13.33 -0.62 7.04
CA ALA A 478 -13.97 -1.93 6.96
C ALA A 478 -14.31 -2.49 8.35
N ALA A 479 -13.45 -2.23 9.35
CA ALA A 479 -13.70 -2.64 10.73
C ALA A 479 -14.92 -1.95 11.36
N MET A 480 -15.20 -0.69 10.99
CA MET A 480 -16.41 -0.01 11.47
C MET A 480 -17.68 -0.60 10.86
N ILE A 481 -17.64 -1.02 9.60
CA ILE A 481 -18.75 -1.72 8.94
C ILE A 481 -19.03 -3.04 9.67
N ASP A 482 -17.97 -3.78 10.02
CA ASP A 482 -18.06 -5.02 10.79
C ASP A 482 -18.67 -4.81 12.18
N TYR A 483 -18.14 -3.83 12.92
CA TYR A 483 -18.55 -3.54 14.30
C TYR A 483 -20.00 -3.08 14.42
N TYR A 484 -20.46 -2.16 13.57
CA TYR A 484 -21.83 -1.66 13.62
C TYR A 484 -22.87 -2.66 13.07
N GLY A 485 -22.41 -3.70 12.38
CA GLY A 485 -23.25 -4.68 11.70
C GLY A 485 -23.48 -4.31 10.24
N HIS A 486 -23.20 -5.27 9.35
CA HIS A 486 -23.20 -5.04 7.91
C HIS A 486 -24.57 -4.63 7.35
N ASN A 487 -25.66 -5.03 8.01
CA ASN A 487 -27.03 -4.69 7.63
C ASN A 487 -27.37 -3.19 7.74
N LYS A 488 -26.52 -2.40 8.39
CA LYS A 488 -26.66 -0.93 8.48
C LYS A 488 -26.04 -0.19 7.29
N PHE A 489 -25.33 -0.91 6.43
CA PHE A 489 -24.64 -0.33 5.28
C PHE A 489 -25.19 -0.89 3.97
N LYS A 490 -24.98 -0.13 2.90
CA LYS A 490 -25.29 -0.53 1.54
C LYS A 490 -24.02 -0.38 0.71
N ALA A 491 -23.93 -1.17 -0.36
CA ALA A 491 -22.88 -0.97 -1.35
C ALA A 491 -22.92 0.47 -1.89
N PHE A 492 -21.74 1.08 -2.00
CA PHE A 492 -21.55 2.37 -2.65
C PHE A 492 -21.11 2.15 -4.09
N THR A 493 -21.29 3.15 -4.96
CA THR A 493 -20.99 3.04 -6.39
C THR A 493 -20.29 4.29 -6.89
N ASP A 494 -19.69 4.24 -8.08
CA ASP A 494 -19.11 5.41 -8.74
C ASP A 494 -20.13 6.51 -9.08
N CYS A 495 -21.41 6.24 -8.88
CA CYS A 495 -22.47 7.11 -9.34
C CYS A 495 -22.61 8.35 -8.46
N GLY A 496 -22.54 9.49 -9.13
CA GLY A 496 -22.45 10.79 -8.47
C GLY A 496 -21.03 11.17 -8.05
N LEU A 497 -20.02 10.30 -8.25
CA LEU A 497 -18.62 10.70 -8.12
C LEU A 497 -18.15 11.45 -9.37
N ASP A 498 -17.30 12.45 -9.15
CA ASP A 498 -16.59 13.12 -10.24
C ASP A 498 -15.28 12.37 -10.51
N LEU A 499 -15.35 11.44 -11.46
CA LEU A 499 -14.20 10.67 -11.94
C LEU A 499 -13.55 11.31 -13.18
N GLY A 500 -13.97 12.53 -13.56
CA GLY A 500 -13.46 13.28 -14.70
C GLY A 500 -14.02 12.91 -16.07
N TRP A 501 -14.94 11.93 -16.17
CA TRP A 501 -15.47 11.44 -17.45
C TRP A 501 -16.31 12.47 -18.22
N SER A 502 -16.81 13.52 -17.54
CA SER A 502 -17.54 14.62 -18.17
C SER A 502 -16.63 15.69 -18.79
N HIS A 503 -15.32 15.62 -18.57
CA HIS A 503 -14.38 16.62 -19.06
C HIS A 503 -14.25 16.56 -20.59
N PRO A 504 -14.21 17.70 -21.34
CA PRO A 504 -14.18 17.70 -22.81
C PRO A 504 -13.00 16.96 -23.45
N ASN A 505 -11.88 16.86 -22.73
CA ASN A 505 -10.68 16.15 -23.18
C ASN A 505 -10.61 14.69 -22.68
N ALA A 506 -11.62 14.21 -21.94
CA ALA A 506 -11.67 12.83 -21.51
C ALA A 506 -11.96 11.91 -22.70
N SER A 507 -11.30 10.75 -22.75
CA SER A 507 -11.73 9.65 -23.61
C SER A 507 -13.07 9.07 -23.13
N ASN A 508 -13.71 8.25 -23.96
CA ASN A 508 -14.88 7.48 -23.51
C ASN A 508 -14.54 6.59 -22.31
N PRO A 509 -15.48 6.42 -21.35
CA PRO A 509 -15.31 5.48 -20.26
C PRO A 509 -15.17 4.05 -20.80
N PRO A 510 -14.41 3.17 -20.11
CA PRO A 510 -14.39 1.75 -20.43
C PRO A 510 -15.81 1.18 -20.45
N GLN A 511 -16.02 0.14 -21.26
CA GLN A 511 -17.27 -0.61 -21.24
C GLN A 511 -17.23 -1.58 -20.06
N TRP A 512 -17.98 -1.26 -19.01
CA TRP A 512 -18.13 -2.11 -17.85
C TRP A 512 -19.18 -3.20 -18.11
N PRO A 513 -19.01 -4.42 -17.57
CA PRO A 513 -20.06 -5.43 -17.60
C PRO A 513 -21.38 -4.89 -17.04
N ALA A 514 -22.53 -5.31 -17.59
CA ALA A 514 -23.83 -4.80 -17.15
C ALA A 514 -24.19 -5.17 -15.70
N ASP A 515 -23.56 -6.22 -15.18
CA ASP A 515 -23.63 -6.67 -13.80
C ASP A 515 -22.52 -6.08 -12.91
N ASP A 516 -21.74 -5.12 -13.42
CA ASP A 516 -20.71 -4.41 -12.66
C ASP A 516 -21.32 -3.33 -11.77
N CYS A 517 -21.48 -3.70 -10.52
CA CYS A 517 -22.14 -2.93 -9.47
C CYS A 517 -21.36 -1.69 -9.05
N TYR A 518 -20.04 -1.68 -9.28
CA TYR A 518 -19.16 -0.58 -8.94
C TYR A 518 -19.37 0.57 -9.92
N HIS A 519 -19.37 0.25 -11.21
CA HIS A 519 -19.23 1.23 -12.28
C HIS A 519 -20.54 1.61 -12.98
N THR A 520 -21.58 0.76 -12.92
CA THR A 520 -22.81 0.96 -13.73
C THR A 520 -24.03 1.52 -12.98
N CYS A 521 -23.85 2.06 -11.78
CA CYS A 521 -24.95 2.54 -10.90
C CYS A 521 -25.94 1.45 -10.48
N ASN A 522 -25.59 0.18 -10.68
CA ASN A 522 -26.45 -0.93 -10.31
C ASN A 522 -26.40 -1.17 -8.79
N THR A 523 -27.38 -0.63 -8.08
CA THR A 523 -27.50 -0.77 -6.61
C THR A 523 -28.15 -2.09 -6.17
N GLY A 524 -28.57 -2.95 -7.10
CA GLY A 524 -29.28 -4.21 -6.83
C GLY A 524 -28.39 -5.43 -6.57
N CYS A 525 -27.06 -5.24 -6.56
CA CYS A 525 -26.09 -6.33 -6.64
C CYS A 525 -25.79 -7.10 -5.36
N VAL A 526 -26.22 -6.62 -4.20
CA VAL A 526 -25.90 -7.31 -2.94
C VAL A 526 -26.78 -8.55 -2.81
N LYS A 527 -26.30 -9.72 -3.27
CA LYS A 527 -26.88 -11.04 -2.96
C LYS A 527 -25.85 -12.17 -2.98
N SER A 528 -25.18 -12.39 -1.84
CA SER A 528 -25.17 -13.71 -1.17
C SER A 528 -24.46 -13.61 0.17
N THR A 529 -25.14 -14.07 1.21
CA THR A 529 -24.62 -14.31 2.56
C THR A 529 -23.36 -15.19 2.57
N PRO A 530 -22.46 -15.04 3.56
CA PRO A 530 -21.30 -15.90 3.71
C PRO A 530 -21.76 -17.29 4.14
N ASN A 531 -21.87 -18.21 3.19
CA ASN A 531 -21.83 -19.68 3.28
C ASN A 531 -22.57 -20.31 2.09
N GLY A 532 -21.88 -20.43 0.97
CA GLY A 532 -22.32 -21.22 -0.18
C GLY A 532 -21.28 -21.16 -1.31
N PRO A 533 -20.91 -22.30 -1.93
CA PRO A 533 -20.01 -22.28 -3.07
C PRO A 533 -20.80 -21.87 -4.30
N ASN A 534 -20.73 -20.60 -4.71
CA ASN A 534 -21.15 -20.17 -6.04
C ASN A 534 -19.90 -19.62 -6.73
N SER A 535 -19.26 -20.35 -7.65
CA SER A 535 -19.70 -20.65 -9.02
C SER A 535 -20.05 -19.39 -9.82
N THR A 536 -19.02 -18.61 -10.16
CA THR A 536 -19.04 -17.77 -11.34
C THR A 536 -17.95 -18.27 -12.29
N THR A 537 -18.39 -19.02 -13.30
CA THR A 537 -17.60 -19.35 -14.48
C THR A 537 -17.36 -18.08 -15.28
N GLY A 538 -16.24 -17.41 -15.01
CA GLY A 538 -15.67 -16.40 -15.89
C GLY A 538 -14.90 -17.09 -17.01
N THR A 539 -15.41 -17.00 -18.24
CA THR A 539 -14.77 -17.47 -19.46
C THR A 539 -13.49 -16.68 -19.74
N ASN A 540 -12.34 -17.36 -19.74
CA ASN A 540 -11.09 -16.88 -20.31
C ASN A 540 -11.27 -16.53 -21.80
N PRO A 541 -10.82 -15.36 -22.27
CA PRO A 541 -10.41 -15.21 -23.65
C PRO A 541 -8.91 -15.52 -23.75
N GLU A 542 -8.57 -16.79 -23.96
CA GLU A 542 -7.24 -17.17 -24.42
C GLU A 542 -7.08 -16.86 -25.91
N GLN A 543 -6.02 -16.10 -26.20
CA GLN A 543 -5.04 -16.29 -27.28
C GLN A 543 -5.52 -16.71 -28.69
N SER A 544 -5.27 -15.81 -29.64
CA SER A 544 -4.91 -16.12 -31.03
C SER A 544 -3.75 -15.19 -31.41
N SER A 545 -2.68 -15.55 -32.10
CA SER A 545 -2.33 -16.75 -32.86
C SER A 545 -0.83 -16.66 -33.18
N SER A 546 -0.05 -17.71 -32.90
CA SER A 546 1.24 -17.93 -33.55
C SER A 546 1.09 -19.01 -34.62
N THR A 547 1.47 -18.69 -35.84
CA THR A 547 1.51 -19.59 -36.99
C THR A 547 2.72 -20.53 -36.85
N GLY A 548 2.47 -21.84 -36.82
CA GLY A 548 3.52 -22.86 -36.79
C GLY A 548 3.04 -24.15 -37.45
N ALA A 549 3.72 -24.53 -38.52
CA ALA A 549 3.37 -25.58 -39.47
C ALA A 549 3.09 -26.97 -38.87
N ALA A 550 2.14 -27.66 -39.52
CA ALA A 550 1.81 -29.06 -39.32
C ALA A 550 2.97 -29.98 -39.73
N VAL A 551 3.28 -30.96 -38.87
CA VAL A 551 3.93 -32.21 -39.28
C VAL A 551 3.22 -33.37 -38.57
N ALA A 552 2.68 -34.27 -39.38
CA ALA A 552 2.05 -35.51 -38.94
C ALA A 552 3.09 -36.52 -38.43
N GLY A 553 2.77 -37.26 -37.37
CA GLY A 553 3.67 -38.28 -36.81
C GLY A 553 3.01 -39.18 -35.78
N VAL A 554 2.32 -40.19 -36.28
CA VAL A 554 2.06 -41.54 -35.74
C VAL A 554 2.48 -41.84 -34.29
N THR A 555 1.51 -42.27 -33.48
CA THR A 555 1.69 -42.90 -32.16
C THR A 555 2.17 -44.35 -32.32
N VAL A 556 3.23 -44.75 -31.62
CA VAL A 556 3.52 -46.15 -31.28
C VAL A 556 3.90 -46.24 -29.80
N GLN A 557 3.25 -47.17 -29.11
CA GLN A 557 3.44 -47.52 -27.70
C GLN A 557 4.76 -48.27 -27.45
N GLY A 558 5.34 -48.04 -26.26
CA GLY A 558 6.00 -49.04 -25.42
C GLY A 558 7.44 -49.44 -25.78
N LEU A 559 8.38 -49.20 -24.86
CA LEU A 559 8.91 -50.25 -23.97
C LEU A 559 10.00 -49.69 -23.03
N THR A 560 10.15 -50.42 -21.93
CA THR A 560 10.94 -50.16 -20.73
C THR A 560 12.40 -50.66 -20.85
N VAL A 561 13.25 -50.12 -19.97
CA VAL A 561 14.53 -50.65 -19.43
C VAL A 561 15.82 -50.36 -20.20
N GLY A 562 16.80 -49.79 -19.48
CA GLY A 562 18.22 -49.91 -19.81
C GLY A 562 19.12 -48.96 -19.03
N LEU A 563 19.52 -49.34 -17.82
CA LEU A 563 20.73 -48.80 -17.16
C LEU A 563 21.96 -49.04 -18.05
N PHE A 564 22.82 -48.04 -18.21
CA PHE A 564 24.26 -48.27 -18.35
C PHE A 564 25.07 -47.10 -17.78
N VAL A 565 26.00 -47.46 -16.90
CA VAL A 565 27.08 -46.66 -16.34
C VAL A 565 28.23 -46.63 -17.33
N ALA A 566 28.84 -45.47 -17.59
CA ALA A 566 30.28 -45.37 -17.91
C ALA A 566 30.78 -43.92 -17.78
N SER A 567 31.62 -43.74 -16.76
CA SER A 567 32.56 -42.65 -16.53
C SER A 567 33.70 -42.63 -17.55
N VAL A 568 34.10 -41.47 -18.09
CA VAL A 568 35.50 -41.17 -18.49
C VAL A 568 35.81 -39.68 -18.30
N PHE A 569 37.00 -39.46 -17.73
CA PHE A 569 37.79 -38.26 -17.46
C PHE A 569 37.98 -37.26 -18.61
N GLY A 570 38.34 -36.01 -18.25
CA GLY A 570 39.11 -35.12 -19.13
C GLY A 570 39.20 -33.67 -18.65
N ALA A 571 40.24 -33.36 -17.89
CA ALA A 571 40.63 -32.02 -17.47
C ALA A 571 41.31 -31.20 -18.59
N LEU A 572 41.26 -29.85 -18.48
CA LEU A 572 42.33 -28.83 -18.71
C LEU A 572 41.70 -27.50 -19.19
N THR A 573 41.66 -26.47 -18.34
CA THR A 573 42.55 -25.27 -18.28
C THR A 573 42.44 -24.26 -19.43
N LEU A 574 42.16 -23.01 -18.99
CA LEU A 574 42.75 -21.73 -19.40
C LEU A 574 42.66 -21.33 -20.88
N LEU A 575 41.81 -20.32 -21.11
CA LEU A 575 42.21 -19.02 -21.65
C LEU A 575 41.36 -17.93 -21.02
#